data_AF-A0A6P0Y6T8-F1
#
_entry.id   AF-A0A6P0Y6T8-F1
#
_cell.length_a   1.000
_cell.length_b   1.000
_cell.length_c   1.000
_cell.angle_alpha   90.00
_cell.angle_beta   90.00
_cell.angle_gamma   90.00
#
_symmetry.space_group_name_H-M   'P 1'
#
loop_
_entity.id
_entity.type
_entity.pdbx_description
1 polymer ?
#
loop_
_entity_poly.entity_id
_entity_poly.type
_entity_poly.pdbx_seq_one_letter_code
_entity_poly.pdbx_strand_id
1 'polypeptide(L)'
;MKQKGANKAIANKIKKWLQVIVELNHGDFTFALPITRLTSIKSLSKNETAAEQFAFYISQKVQQKMNEAECSEQFSIEEWSTHLSLMSDAIAQMEGYLAVPTYEKKQILRKFLREIDSLQGDDYRNIHWTTVHFVRSGYLLKLDYALRCFIEQNFPYWVYKLAREYVECYEPSYGSGLIPDSVPMLLEVADFWCNYYFDCSLSEKFPQEFLEIK
;
A
#
# COMPACT_ATOMS: atom_id res chain seq x y z
N MET A 1 -9.09 0.75 31.37
CA MET A 1 -7.79 1.48 31.19
C MET A 1 -6.98 1.02 29.97
N LYS A 2 -6.86 -0.28 29.64
CA LYS A 2 -6.04 -0.78 28.51
C LYS A 2 -6.45 -0.22 27.12
N GLN A 3 -7.75 -0.10 26.83
CA GLN A 3 -8.26 0.38 25.54
C GLN A 3 -7.94 1.86 25.28
N LYS A 4 -8.02 2.71 26.34
CA LYS A 4 -7.65 4.13 26.27
C LYS A 4 -6.15 4.35 25.96
N GLY A 5 -5.29 3.48 26.49
CA GLY A 5 -3.84 3.50 26.21
C GLY A 5 -3.50 3.05 24.79
N ALA A 6 -4.16 1.99 24.29
CA ALA A 6 -3.98 1.51 22.93
C ALA A 6 -4.42 2.55 21.88
N ASN A 7 -5.56 3.22 22.10
CA ASN A 7 -6.08 4.26 21.21
C ASN A 7 -5.13 5.47 21.15
N LYS A 8 -4.55 5.88 22.28
CA LYS A 8 -3.54 6.95 22.31
C LYS A 8 -2.28 6.56 21.52
N ALA A 9 -1.81 5.32 21.66
CA ALA A 9 -0.63 4.84 20.93
C ALA A 9 -0.86 4.76 19.42
N ILE A 10 -2.07 4.41 18.96
CA ILE A 10 -2.46 4.43 17.55
C ILE A 10 -2.53 5.87 17.04
N ALA A 11 -3.21 6.76 17.76
CA ALA A 11 -3.34 8.17 17.37
C ALA A 11 -1.97 8.84 17.22
N ASN A 12 -1.03 8.55 18.14
CA ASN A 12 0.33 9.07 18.06
C ASN A 12 1.10 8.60 16.82
N LYS A 13 0.81 7.40 16.28
CA LYS A 13 1.45 6.91 15.05
C LYS A 13 0.93 7.64 13.82
N ILE A 14 -0.39 7.80 13.74
CA ILE A 14 -1.03 8.55 12.65
C ILE A 14 -0.57 10.02 12.68
N LYS A 15 -0.57 10.64 13.87
CA LYS A 15 -0.04 12.00 14.05
C LYS A 15 1.41 12.16 13.57
N LYS A 16 2.28 11.17 13.81
CA LYS A 16 3.65 11.19 13.28
C LYS A 16 3.71 11.16 11.75
N TRP A 17 2.77 10.49 11.09
CA TRP A 17 2.66 10.53 9.63
C TRP A 17 2.16 11.88 9.12
N LEU A 18 1.20 12.50 9.81
CA LEU A 18 0.75 13.87 9.50
C LEU A 18 1.89 14.87 9.64
N GLN A 19 2.74 14.74 10.67
CA GLN A 19 3.94 15.56 10.82
C GLN A 19 4.93 15.38 9.67
N VAL A 20 5.08 14.16 9.15
CA VAL A 20 5.88 13.91 7.94
C VAL A 20 5.27 14.62 6.74
N ILE A 21 3.95 14.61 6.59
CA ILE A 21 3.28 15.33 5.50
C ILE A 21 3.53 16.84 5.59
N VAL A 22 3.45 17.43 6.78
CA VAL A 22 3.79 18.86 6.99
C VAL A 22 5.25 19.15 6.64
N GLU A 23 6.18 18.29 7.08
CA GLU A 23 7.62 18.37 6.72
C GLU A 23 7.82 18.33 5.20
N LEU A 24 7.08 17.46 4.49
CA LEU A 24 7.11 17.35 3.04
C LEU A 24 6.55 18.58 2.31
N ASN A 25 5.48 19.18 2.83
CA ASN A 25 4.86 20.36 2.23
C ASN A 25 5.67 21.65 2.44
N HIS A 26 6.36 21.78 3.56
CA HIS A 26 7.20 22.96 3.83
C HIS A 26 8.50 22.97 3.02
N GLY A 27 8.96 21.81 2.54
CA GLY A 27 10.18 21.72 1.73
C GLY A 27 11.48 21.86 2.54
N ASP A 28 11.42 21.70 3.86
CA ASP A 28 12.57 21.82 4.78
C ASP A 28 13.49 20.58 4.75
N PHE A 29 13.75 20.00 3.57
CA PHE A 29 14.59 18.82 3.39
C PHE A 29 15.28 18.83 2.01
N THR A 30 16.53 18.39 1.99
CA THR A 30 17.34 18.31 0.75
C THR A 30 17.25 16.93 0.09
N PHE A 31 16.99 15.89 0.88
CA PHE A 31 16.90 14.50 0.42
C PHE A 31 15.61 13.88 0.92
N ALA A 32 15.14 12.85 0.22
CA ALA A 32 13.94 12.11 0.57
C ALA A 32 13.95 11.68 2.04
N LEU A 33 12.83 11.89 2.73
CA LEU A 33 12.70 11.48 4.12
C LEU A 33 12.70 9.93 4.19
N PRO A 34 13.29 9.32 5.24
CA PRO A 34 13.43 7.88 5.30
C PRO A 34 12.09 7.14 5.26
N ILE A 35 11.96 6.17 4.32
CA ILE A 35 10.78 5.30 4.22
C ILE A 35 10.54 4.45 5.48
N THR A 36 11.56 4.32 6.34
CA THR A 36 11.46 3.66 7.64
C THR A 36 10.47 4.34 8.59
N ARG A 37 10.10 5.61 8.34
CA ARG A 37 9.02 6.30 9.08
C ARG A 37 7.64 5.62 8.93
N LEU A 38 7.45 4.79 7.90
CA LEU A 38 6.24 3.98 7.71
C LEU A 38 6.24 2.64 8.46
N THR A 39 7.35 2.24 9.09
CA THR A 39 7.44 0.92 9.75
C THR A 39 6.44 0.73 10.89
N SER A 40 5.92 1.83 11.48
CA SER A 40 4.87 1.82 12.49
C SER A 40 3.57 1.15 12.00
N ILE A 41 3.33 1.07 10.68
CA ILE A 41 2.15 0.42 10.09
C ILE A 41 2.05 -1.06 10.47
N LYS A 42 3.19 -1.75 10.64
CA LYS A 42 3.23 -3.16 11.07
C LYS A 42 2.48 -3.37 12.38
N SER A 43 2.53 -2.37 13.26
CA SER A 43 1.86 -2.42 14.57
C SER A 43 0.39 -1.96 14.52
N LEU A 44 -0.07 -1.41 13.39
CA LEU A 44 -1.46 -1.08 13.11
C LEU A 44 -2.20 -2.27 12.50
N SER A 45 -1.53 -3.16 11.77
CA SER A 45 -2.10 -4.47 11.40
C SER A 45 -1.96 -5.46 12.56
N LYS A 46 -2.86 -5.44 13.54
CA LYS A 46 -2.80 -6.31 14.73
C LYS A 46 -3.39 -7.71 14.51
N ASN A 47 -4.25 -7.86 13.53
CA ASN A 47 -4.90 -9.11 13.15
C ASN A 47 -5.01 -9.20 11.63
N GLU A 48 -5.33 -10.40 11.14
CA GLU A 48 -5.47 -10.70 9.71
C GLU A 48 -6.52 -9.80 9.05
N THR A 49 -7.69 -9.63 9.67
CA THR A 49 -8.78 -8.78 9.13
C THR A 49 -8.35 -7.33 8.88
N ALA A 50 -7.58 -6.72 9.79
CA ALA A 50 -7.06 -5.36 9.60
C ALA A 50 -6.12 -5.27 8.39
N ALA A 51 -5.29 -6.30 8.19
CA ALA A 51 -4.38 -6.37 7.05
C ALA A 51 -5.14 -6.59 5.73
N GLU A 52 -6.12 -7.48 5.71
CA GLU A 52 -6.96 -7.78 4.55
C GLU A 52 -7.78 -6.55 4.12
N GLN A 53 -8.41 -5.84 5.07
CA GLN A 53 -9.16 -4.62 4.77
C GLN A 53 -8.26 -3.49 4.25
N PHE A 54 -7.07 -3.32 4.84
CA PHE A 54 -6.10 -2.34 4.33
C PHE A 54 -5.63 -2.71 2.93
N ALA A 55 -5.29 -3.98 2.71
CA ALA A 55 -4.84 -4.46 1.41
C ALA A 55 -5.91 -4.30 0.33
N PHE A 56 -7.17 -4.58 0.66
CA PHE A 56 -8.30 -4.33 -0.25
C PHE A 56 -8.45 -2.85 -0.58
N TYR A 57 -8.46 -1.97 0.42
CA TYR A 57 -8.55 -0.53 0.22
C TYR A 57 -7.43 0.00 -0.70
N ILE A 58 -6.18 -0.38 -0.44
CA ILE A 58 -5.04 0.04 -1.27
C ILE A 58 -5.17 -0.53 -2.69
N SER A 59 -5.65 -1.76 -2.86
CA SER A 59 -5.84 -2.34 -4.20
C SER A 59 -6.87 -1.55 -5.02
N GLN A 60 -7.96 -1.08 -4.40
CA GLN A 60 -8.92 -0.19 -5.06
C GLN A 60 -8.27 1.13 -5.50
N LYS A 61 -7.42 1.72 -4.67
CA LYS A 61 -6.66 2.94 -5.02
C LYS A 61 -5.67 2.71 -6.16
N VAL A 62 -4.99 1.57 -6.14
CA VAL A 62 -4.06 1.15 -7.20
C VAL A 62 -4.82 0.92 -8.51
N GLN A 63 -5.99 0.28 -8.48
CA GLN A 63 -6.84 0.10 -9.66
C GLN A 63 -7.32 1.44 -10.21
N GLN A 64 -7.77 2.36 -9.36
CA GLN A 64 -8.18 3.69 -9.79
C GLN A 64 -7.05 4.39 -10.55
N LYS A 65 -5.84 4.43 -9.97
CA LYS A 65 -4.65 5.01 -10.61
C LYS A 65 -4.30 4.32 -11.93
N MET A 66 -4.42 2.99 -11.97
CA MET A 66 -4.15 2.22 -13.19
C MET A 66 -5.16 2.54 -14.30
N ASN A 67 -6.43 2.77 -13.97
CA ASN A 67 -7.47 3.15 -14.94
C ASN A 67 -7.29 4.58 -15.48
N GLU A 68 -6.73 5.48 -14.67
CA GLU A 68 -6.45 6.87 -15.05
C GLU A 68 -5.12 7.01 -15.81
N ALA A 69 -4.25 6.00 -15.76
CA ALA A 69 -2.96 6.00 -16.42
C ALA A 69 -3.05 5.63 -17.90
N GLU A 70 -2.23 6.29 -18.72
CA GLU A 70 -2.00 5.84 -20.09
C GLU A 70 -1.19 4.53 -20.11
N CYS A 71 -1.43 3.71 -21.14
CA CYS A 71 -0.64 2.51 -21.36
C CYS A 71 0.83 2.90 -21.56
N SER A 72 1.72 2.40 -20.70
CA SER A 72 3.16 2.62 -20.85
C SER A 72 3.66 2.04 -22.18
N GLU A 73 4.63 2.72 -22.81
CA GLU A 73 5.31 2.26 -24.03
C GLU A 73 5.96 0.86 -23.88
N GLN A 74 6.17 0.41 -22.64
CA GLN A 74 6.76 -0.89 -22.33
C GLN A 74 5.80 -2.09 -22.50
N PHE A 75 4.50 -1.83 -22.65
CA PHE A 75 3.47 -2.85 -22.78
C PHE A 75 2.73 -2.72 -24.11
N SER A 76 2.33 -3.85 -24.69
CA SER A 76 1.32 -3.81 -25.74
C SER A 76 -0.04 -3.44 -25.16
N ILE A 77 -0.95 -2.94 -26.01
CA ILE A 77 -2.33 -2.61 -25.59
C ILE A 77 -3.03 -3.86 -25.05
N GLU A 78 -2.77 -5.02 -25.64
CA GLU A 78 -3.30 -6.31 -25.21
C GLU A 78 -2.76 -6.71 -23.83
N GLU A 79 -1.44 -6.62 -23.60
CA GLU A 79 -0.83 -6.89 -22.29
C GLU A 79 -1.41 -5.96 -21.21
N TRP A 80 -1.56 -4.66 -21.52
CA TRP A 80 -2.14 -3.69 -20.61
C TRP A 80 -3.60 -4.02 -20.26
N SER A 81 -4.39 -4.40 -21.26
CA SER A 81 -5.77 -4.85 -21.08
C SER A 81 -5.86 -6.11 -20.21
N THR A 82 -4.95 -7.07 -20.40
CA THR A 82 -4.84 -8.26 -19.53
C THR A 82 -4.54 -7.85 -18.08
N HIS A 83 -3.62 -6.92 -17.86
CA HIS A 83 -3.32 -6.44 -16.50
C HIS A 83 -4.53 -5.76 -15.84
N LEU A 84 -5.29 -4.95 -16.59
CA LEU A 84 -6.49 -4.30 -16.09
C LEU A 84 -7.58 -5.32 -15.68
N SER A 85 -7.82 -6.32 -16.52
CA SER A 85 -8.77 -7.40 -16.22
C SER A 85 -8.34 -8.16 -14.97
N LEU A 86 -7.06 -8.57 -14.90
CA LEU A 86 -6.51 -9.28 -13.76
C LEU A 86 -6.68 -8.50 -12.45
N MET A 87 -6.38 -7.20 -12.47
CA MET A 87 -6.55 -6.31 -11.32
C MET A 87 -8.02 -6.27 -10.86
N SER A 88 -8.94 -6.10 -11.82
CA SER A 88 -10.38 -6.05 -11.53
C SER A 88 -10.90 -7.35 -10.95
N ASP A 89 -10.54 -8.48 -11.56
CA ASP A 89 -10.99 -9.80 -11.13
C ASP A 89 -10.43 -10.16 -9.75
N ALA A 90 -9.16 -9.86 -9.48
CA ALA A 90 -8.55 -10.08 -8.18
C ALA A 90 -9.24 -9.26 -7.08
N ILE A 91 -9.51 -7.97 -7.31
CA ILE A 91 -10.17 -7.09 -6.34
C ILE A 91 -11.59 -7.58 -6.05
N ALA A 92 -12.35 -8.00 -7.07
CA ALA A 92 -13.68 -8.58 -6.87
C ALA A 92 -13.64 -9.85 -6.00
N GLN A 93 -12.62 -10.70 -6.17
CA GLN A 93 -12.44 -11.89 -5.33
C GLN A 93 -11.97 -11.55 -3.92
N MET A 94 -11.17 -10.49 -3.72
CA MET A 94 -10.79 -9.99 -2.40
C MET A 94 -12.02 -9.50 -1.63
N GLU A 95 -12.89 -8.71 -2.28
CA GLU A 95 -14.17 -8.28 -1.70
C GLU A 95 -15.05 -9.46 -1.33
N GLY A 96 -15.19 -10.42 -2.25
CA GLY A 96 -15.95 -11.64 -2.02
C GLY A 96 -15.40 -12.46 -0.84
N TYR A 97 -14.08 -12.53 -0.67
CA TYR A 97 -13.46 -13.19 0.47
C TYR A 97 -13.71 -12.43 1.79
N LEU A 98 -13.58 -11.10 1.80
CA LEU A 98 -13.87 -10.28 2.98
C LEU A 98 -15.31 -10.46 3.47
N ALA A 99 -16.27 -10.59 2.55
CA ALA A 99 -17.67 -10.82 2.88
C ALA A 99 -17.92 -12.22 3.47
N VAL A 100 -17.33 -13.26 2.88
CA VAL A 100 -17.46 -14.65 3.35
C VAL A 100 -16.13 -15.38 3.15
N PRO A 101 -15.27 -15.46 4.20
CA PRO A 101 -13.98 -16.13 4.11
C PRO A 101 -14.15 -17.64 3.97
N THR A 102 -13.81 -18.19 2.81
CA THR A 102 -13.81 -19.64 2.58
C THR A 102 -12.45 -20.12 2.09
N TYR A 103 -12.13 -21.39 2.35
CA TYR A 103 -10.91 -22.01 1.83
C TYR A 103 -10.82 -21.94 0.30
N GLU A 104 -11.95 -22.14 -0.38
CA GLU A 104 -12.06 -22.08 -1.85
C GLU A 104 -11.73 -20.68 -2.37
N LYS A 105 -12.30 -19.63 -1.78
CA LYS A 105 -11.98 -18.24 -2.13
C LYS A 105 -10.51 -17.92 -1.85
N LYS A 106 -9.94 -18.41 -0.74
CA LYS A 106 -8.51 -18.30 -0.46
C LYS A 106 -7.65 -18.98 -1.54
N GLN A 107 -8.10 -20.12 -2.09
CA GLN A 107 -7.41 -20.77 -3.22
C GLN A 107 -7.52 -19.95 -4.51
N ILE A 108 -8.64 -19.28 -4.75
CA ILE A 108 -8.80 -18.38 -5.90
C ILE A 108 -7.79 -17.23 -5.79
N LEU A 109 -7.67 -16.59 -4.62
CA LEU A 109 -6.66 -15.54 -4.39
C LEU A 109 -5.22 -16.03 -4.64
N ARG A 110 -4.92 -17.28 -4.26
CA ARG A 110 -3.61 -17.90 -4.56
C ARG A 110 -3.36 -18.13 -6.03
N LYS A 111 -4.41 -18.34 -6.85
CA LYS A 111 -4.24 -18.48 -8.30
C LYS A 111 -3.79 -17.17 -8.93
N PHE A 112 -4.34 -16.04 -8.47
CA PHE A 112 -3.91 -14.72 -8.96
C PHE A 112 -2.44 -14.43 -8.65
N LEU A 113 -1.90 -14.87 -7.51
CA LEU A 113 -0.45 -14.74 -7.24
C LEU A 113 0.39 -15.41 -8.35
N ARG A 114 0.00 -16.63 -8.77
CA ARG A 114 0.72 -17.36 -9.82
C ARG A 114 0.57 -16.70 -11.19
N GLU A 115 -0.59 -16.13 -11.46
CA GLU A 115 -0.85 -15.40 -12.70
C GLU A 115 -0.04 -14.10 -12.76
N ILE A 116 0.05 -13.36 -11.64
CA ILE A 116 0.94 -12.21 -11.51
C ILE A 116 2.40 -12.62 -11.73
N ASP A 117 2.87 -13.70 -11.08
CA ASP A 117 4.23 -14.20 -11.26
C ASP A 117 4.53 -14.50 -12.75
N SER A 118 3.58 -15.14 -13.45
CA SER A 118 3.71 -15.42 -14.89
C SER A 118 3.79 -14.15 -15.75
N LEU A 119 3.06 -13.09 -15.41
CA LEU A 119 3.05 -11.82 -16.15
C LEU A 119 4.28 -10.95 -15.86
N GLN A 120 4.79 -11.01 -14.63
CA GLN A 120 6.05 -10.36 -14.25
C GLN A 120 7.25 -11.03 -14.91
N GLY A 121 7.14 -12.34 -15.22
CA GLY A 121 8.18 -13.12 -15.90
C GLY A 121 9.34 -13.51 -14.99
N ASP A 122 10.32 -14.22 -15.53
CA ASP A 122 11.44 -14.80 -14.77
C ASP A 122 12.75 -13.98 -14.86
N ASP A 123 12.68 -12.64 -14.96
CA ASP A 123 13.89 -11.80 -14.97
C ASP A 123 14.50 -11.67 -13.57
N TYR A 124 15.16 -12.74 -13.15
CA TYR A 124 15.95 -12.79 -11.92
C TYR A 124 17.42 -12.53 -12.26
N ARG A 125 18.00 -11.49 -11.65
CA ARG A 125 19.43 -11.19 -11.81
C ARG A 125 20.14 -11.27 -10.48
N ASN A 126 21.36 -11.80 -10.51
CA ASN A 126 22.24 -11.80 -9.34
C ASN A 126 22.95 -10.46 -9.25
N ILE A 127 22.62 -9.69 -8.20
CA ILE A 127 23.30 -8.44 -7.87
C ILE A 127 24.11 -8.67 -6.61
N HIS A 128 25.42 -8.88 -6.79
CA HIS A 128 26.48 -9.08 -5.78
C HIS A 128 26.19 -10.10 -4.65
N TRP A 129 25.22 -9.85 -3.78
CA TRP A 129 24.89 -10.64 -2.59
C TRP A 129 23.46 -11.19 -2.59
N THR A 130 22.64 -10.92 -3.62
CA THR A 130 21.27 -11.45 -3.69
C THR A 130 20.77 -11.60 -5.11
N THR A 131 19.84 -12.52 -5.31
CA THR A 131 19.01 -12.58 -6.50
C THR A 131 17.88 -11.55 -6.37
N VAL A 132 17.69 -10.71 -7.38
CA VAL A 132 16.64 -9.70 -7.45
C VAL A 132 15.76 -9.99 -8.64
N HIS A 133 14.44 -9.99 -8.43
CA HIS A 133 13.45 -10.07 -9.48
C HIS A 133 13.18 -8.68 -10.05
N PHE A 134 13.42 -8.49 -11.34
CA PHE A 134 13.07 -7.28 -12.06
C PHE A 134 11.60 -7.35 -12.44
N VAL A 135 10.76 -6.66 -11.64
CA VAL A 135 9.33 -6.56 -11.92
C VAL A 135 9.09 -5.68 -13.15
N ARG A 136 8.19 -6.10 -14.02
CA ARG A 136 7.74 -5.35 -15.21
C ARG A 136 6.69 -4.31 -14.83
N SER A 137 5.72 -4.68 -13.99
CA SER A 137 4.58 -3.82 -13.63
C SER A 137 4.56 -3.49 -12.14
N GLY A 138 4.74 -2.21 -11.83
CA GLY A 138 4.60 -1.69 -10.46
C GLY A 138 3.17 -1.76 -9.91
N TYR A 139 2.15 -1.80 -10.77
CA TYR A 139 0.76 -2.01 -10.37
C TYR A 139 0.52 -3.45 -9.91
N LEU A 140 0.99 -4.43 -10.71
CA LEU A 140 0.86 -5.84 -10.35
C LEU A 140 1.71 -6.22 -9.14
N LEU A 141 2.85 -5.56 -8.91
CA LEU A 141 3.64 -5.76 -7.69
C LEU A 141 2.85 -5.34 -6.43
N LYS A 142 2.13 -4.22 -6.49
CA LYS A 142 1.27 -3.77 -5.38
C LYS A 142 0.13 -4.76 -5.16
N LEU A 143 -0.47 -5.29 -6.23
CA LEU A 143 -1.50 -6.32 -6.13
C LEU A 143 -0.96 -7.63 -5.53
N ASP A 144 0.24 -8.08 -5.90
CA ASP A 144 0.91 -9.25 -5.29
C ASP A 144 1.04 -9.06 -3.77
N TYR A 145 1.57 -7.92 -3.32
CA TYR A 145 1.71 -7.64 -1.90
C TYR A 145 0.37 -7.55 -1.17
N ALA A 146 -0.67 -7.02 -1.83
CA ALA A 146 -2.02 -7.00 -1.29
C ALA A 146 -2.61 -8.41 -1.13
N LEU A 147 -2.54 -9.25 -2.16
CA LEU A 147 -3.00 -10.65 -2.11
C LEU A 147 -2.27 -11.46 -1.04
N ARG A 148 -0.97 -11.22 -0.84
CA ARG A 148 -0.21 -11.85 0.24
C ARG A 148 -0.72 -11.50 1.63
N CYS A 149 -1.34 -10.35 1.84
CA CYS A 149 -1.99 -10.02 3.11
C CYS A 149 -3.18 -10.93 3.43
N PHE A 150 -3.80 -11.55 2.43
CA PHE A 150 -4.90 -12.53 2.59
C PHE A 150 -4.39 -13.96 2.76
N ILE A 151 -3.17 -14.26 2.30
CA ILE A 151 -2.70 -15.63 2.10
C ILE A 151 -1.64 -16.02 3.14
N GLU A 152 -0.76 -15.09 3.48
CA GLU A 152 0.44 -15.35 4.27
C GLU A 152 0.22 -15.07 5.75
N GLN A 153 0.85 -15.89 6.61
CA GLN A 153 0.71 -15.73 8.07
C GLN A 153 1.40 -14.46 8.59
N ASN A 154 2.48 -14.02 7.94
CA ASN A 154 3.20 -12.81 8.32
C ASN A 154 2.60 -11.55 7.67
N PHE A 155 1.29 -11.35 7.86
CA PHE A 155 0.58 -10.20 7.30
C PHE A 155 1.17 -8.83 7.70
N PRO A 156 1.78 -8.60 8.90
CA PRO A 156 2.37 -7.28 9.19
C PRO A 156 3.53 -6.94 8.26
N TYR A 157 4.30 -7.95 7.84
CA TYR A 157 5.36 -7.75 6.87
C TYR A 157 4.80 -7.32 5.51
N TRP A 158 3.76 -8.00 5.03
CA TRP A 158 3.15 -7.70 3.74
C TRP A 158 2.39 -6.37 3.72
N VAL A 159 1.71 -6.00 4.81
CA VAL A 159 1.11 -4.67 4.97
C VAL A 159 2.15 -3.57 4.85
N TYR A 160 3.32 -3.74 5.47
CA TYR A 160 4.41 -2.78 5.34
C TYR A 160 4.98 -2.74 3.92
N LYS A 161 5.18 -3.90 3.28
CA LYS A 161 5.68 -3.97 1.90
C LYS A 161 4.72 -3.28 0.94
N LEU A 162 3.42 -3.53 1.08
CA LEU A 162 2.37 -2.87 0.30
C LEU A 162 2.36 -1.36 0.52
N ALA A 163 2.31 -0.90 1.77
CA ALA A 163 2.28 0.53 2.05
C ALA A 163 3.56 1.26 1.61
N ARG A 164 4.72 0.62 1.77
CA ARG A 164 5.98 1.13 1.25
C ARG A 164 5.91 1.28 -0.27
N GLU A 165 5.56 0.22 -0.97
CA GLU A 165 5.48 0.21 -2.43
C GLU A 165 4.42 1.20 -2.97
N TYR A 166 3.39 1.49 -2.17
CA TYR A 166 2.35 2.46 -2.50
C TYR A 166 2.78 3.92 -2.32
N VAL A 167 3.56 4.21 -1.28
CA VAL A 167 3.88 5.59 -0.84
C VAL A 167 5.28 6.04 -1.26
N GLU A 168 6.25 5.13 -1.35
CA GLU A 168 7.63 5.44 -1.73
C GLU A 168 7.68 5.93 -3.18
N CYS A 169 8.30 7.09 -3.39
CA CYS A 169 8.49 7.68 -4.71
C CYS A 169 9.98 7.89 -4.95
N TYR A 170 10.34 8.15 -6.20
CA TYR A 170 11.69 8.48 -6.62
C TYR A 170 11.67 9.70 -7.53
N GLU A 171 12.47 10.69 -7.18
CA GLU A 171 12.79 11.82 -8.04
C GLU A 171 14.31 12.05 -7.97
N PRO A 172 15.02 12.26 -9.09
CA PRO A 172 16.49 12.39 -9.08
C PRO A 172 17.04 13.48 -8.14
N SER A 173 16.26 14.54 -7.89
CA SER A 173 16.60 15.65 -7.00
C SER A 173 16.60 15.24 -5.51
N TYR A 174 15.68 14.35 -5.11
CA TYR A 174 15.49 13.93 -3.73
C TYR A 174 16.05 12.52 -3.43
N GLY A 175 16.18 11.66 -4.43
CA GLY A 175 16.43 10.23 -4.28
C GLY A 175 15.15 9.42 -4.02
N SER A 176 15.29 8.21 -3.46
CA SER A 176 14.16 7.33 -3.12
C SER A 176 13.74 7.47 -1.67
N GLY A 177 12.44 7.63 -1.43
CA GLY A 177 11.90 7.67 -0.07
C GLY A 177 10.54 8.36 -0.03
N LEU A 178 10.29 9.10 1.04
CA LEU A 178 9.14 9.98 1.16
C LEU A 178 9.54 11.37 0.64
N ILE A 179 8.86 11.83 -0.40
CA ILE A 179 9.08 13.12 -1.09
C ILE A 179 7.71 13.83 -1.24
N PRO A 180 7.64 15.07 -1.76
CA PRO A 180 6.34 15.76 -1.91
C PRO A 180 5.29 14.92 -2.65
N ASP A 181 5.68 14.22 -3.71
CA ASP A 181 4.80 13.33 -4.48
C ASP A 181 4.24 12.14 -3.66
N SER A 182 4.86 11.81 -2.53
CA SER A 182 4.36 10.77 -1.61
C SER A 182 3.16 11.24 -0.78
N VAL A 183 2.92 12.55 -0.67
CA VAL A 183 1.91 13.13 0.23
C VAL A 183 0.50 12.60 -0.02
N PRO A 184 -0.03 12.56 -1.26
CA PRO A 184 -1.38 12.07 -1.51
C PRO A 184 -1.57 10.62 -1.03
N MET A 185 -0.59 9.75 -1.30
CA MET A 185 -0.63 8.35 -0.89
C MET A 185 -0.53 8.19 0.62
N LEU A 186 0.32 8.99 1.27
CA LEU A 186 0.48 8.95 2.72
C LEU A 186 -0.79 9.40 3.44
N LEU A 187 -1.51 10.39 2.89
CA LEU A 187 -2.81 10.83 3.38
C LEU A 187 -3.85 9.71 3.30
N GLU A 188 -3.93 8.99 2.18
CA GLU A 188 -4.85 7.85 2.02
C GLU A 188 -4.54 6.73 3.01
N VAL A 189 -3.27 6.40 3.24
CA VAL A 189 -2.88 5.42 4.26
C VAL A 189 -3.29 5.90 5.65
N ALA A 190 -3.02 7.15 5.99
CA ALA A 190 -3.35 7.71 7.29
C ALA A 190 -4.87 7.75 7.52
N ASP A 191 -5.65 8.07 6.49
CA ASP A 191 -7.12 8.15 6.56
C ASP A 191 -7.77 6.79 6.74
N PHE A 192 -7.30 5.78 6.00
CA PHE A 192 -7.74 4.40 6.22
C PHE A 192 -7.57 3.99 7.69
N TRP A 193 -6.37 4.19 8.26
CA TRP A 193 -6.10 3.76 9.63
C TRP A 193 -6.82 4.62 10.67
N CYS A 194 -7.11 5.87 10.36
CA CYS A 194 -7.95 6.73 11.20
C CYS A 194 -9.38 6.20 11.25
N ASN A 195 -9.96 5.94 10.07
CA ASN A 195 -11.30 5.39 9.95
C ASN A 195 -11.42 4.02 10.64
N TYR A 196 -10.49 3.10 10.35
CA TYR A 196 -10.49 1.74 10.91
C TYR A 196 -10.45 1.71 12.45
N TYR A 197 -9.74 2.64 13.10
CA TYR A 197 -9.55 2.61 14.56
C TYR A 197 -10.42 3.59 15.34
N PHE A 198 -10.96 4.60 14.69
CA PHE A 198 -11.69 5.68 15.35
C PHE A 198 -13.04 6.01 14.71
N ASP A 199 -13.45 5.30 13.66
CA ASP A 199 -14.72 5.49 12.94
C ASP A 199 -14.94 6.94 12.48
N CYS A 200 -13.86 7.65 12.14
CA CYS A 200 -13.90 9.02 11.65
C CYS A 200 -12.72 9.32 10.70
N SER A 201 -12.88 10.36 9.88
CA SER A 201 -11.85 10.87 8.96
C SER A 201 -10.66 11.49 9.70
N LEU A 202 -9.54 11.65 9.00
CA LEU A 202 -8.39 12.41 9.53
C LEU A 202 -8.77 13.82 9.95
N SER A 203 -9.57 14.52 9.15
CA SER A 203 -9.97 15.90 9.43
C SER A 203 -10.80 16.04 10.70
N GLU A 204 -11.60 15.03 11.04
CA GLU A 204 -12.40 15.02 12.27
C GLU A 204 -11.53 14.67 13.49
N LYS A 205 -10.60 13.73 13.32
CA LYS A 205 -9.77 13.23 14.42
C LYS A 205 -8.61 14.15 14.79
N PHE A 206 -7.99 14.76 13.78
CA PHE A 206 -6.79 15.57 13.85
C PHE A 206 -7.01 16.93 13.15
N PRO A 207 -7.99 17.73 13.59
CA PRO A 207 -8.36 18.95 12.87
C PRO A 207 -7.23 19.98 12.81
N GLN A 208 -6.35 20.03 13.82
CA GLN A 208 -5.23 20.96 13.84
C GLN A 208 -4.14 20.54 12.85
N GLU A 209 -3.73 19.27 12.91
CA GLU A 209 -2.73 18.73 11.99
C GLU A 209 -3.23 18.77 10.53
N PHE A 210 -4.52 18.58 10.30
CA PHE A 210 -5.09 18.65 8.95
C PHE A 210 -5.13 20.07 8.39
N LEU A 211 -5.25 21.10 9.23
CA LEU A 211 -5.13 22.50 8.81
C LEU A 211 -3.70 22.84 8.38
N GLU A 212 -2.69 22.25 9.01
CA GLU A 212 -1.27 22.46 8.67
C GLU A 212 -0.86 21.76 7.36
N ILE A 213 -1.66 20.83 6.86
CA ILE A 213 -1.41 20.10 5.61
C ILE A 213 -1.93 20.86 4.38
N LYS A 214 -2.95 21.72 4.55
CA LYS A 214 -3.54 22.53 3.47
C LYS A 214 -2.69 23.75 3.14
#